data_AF-A0A940ZR29-F1
#
_entry.id   AF-A0A940ZR29-F1
#
_cell.length_a   1.000
_cell.length_b   1.000
_cell.length_c   1.000
_cell.angle_alpha   90.00
_cell.angle_beta   90.00
_cell.angle_gamma   90.00
#
_symmetry.space_group_name_H-M   'P 1'
#
loop_
_entity.id
_entity.type
_entity.pdbx_description
1 polymer ?
#
loop_
_entity_poly.entity_id
_entity_poly.type
_entity_poly.pdbx_seq_one_letter_code
_entity_poly.pdbx_strand_id
1 'polypeptide(L)'
;MDKVTRTEEKRYLIFIASLAVLITLLHFLVFANYSPLIVFEELYYVPLLLGALWFGLRGALLTYVLVSLLYLPFFFGGWSTSSLAVAD
;
A
#
# COMPACT_ATOMS: atom_id res chain seq x y z
N MET A 1 -11.81 -24.77 -10.28
CA MET A 1 -11.25 -24.60 -8.92
C MET A 1 -11.99 -25.49 -7.96
N ASP A 2 -11.26 -26.33 -7.25
CA ASP A 2 -11.73 -27.05 -6.07
C ASP A 2 -12.04 -26.07 -4.90
N LYS A 3 -12.77 -26.52 -3.88
CA LYS A 3 -13.17 -25.63 -2.75
C LYS A 3 -12.00 -25.22 -1.86
N VAL A 4 -10.93 -26.02 -1.82
CA VAL A 4 -9.76 -25.77 -0.97
C VAL A 4 -8.95 -24.62 -1.55
N THR A 5 -8.66 -24.62 -2.85
CA THR A 5 -7.97 -23.50 -3.52
C THR A 5 -8.69 -22.16 -3.33
N ARG A 6 -10.02 -22.13 -3.45
CA ARG A 6 -10.82 -20.91 -3.24
C ARG A 6 -10.74 -20.37 -1.81
N THR A 7 -10.52 -21.22 -0.82
CA THR A 7 -10.39 -20.80 0.59
C THR A 7 -9.03 -20.18 0.84
N GLU A 8 -7.97 -20.78 0.29
CA GLU A 8 -6.62 -20.23 0.35
C GLU A 8 -6.52 -18.88 -0.38
N GLU A 9 -7.12 -18.75 -1.57
CA GLU A 9 -7.21 -17.48 -2.30
C GLU A 9 -7.82 -16.36 -1.45
N LYS A 10 -8.92 -16.65 -0.75
CA LYS A 10 -9.55 -15.66 0.16
C LYS A 10 -8.61 -15.26 1.29
N ARG A 11 -7.85 -16.21 1.86
CA ARG A 11 -6.89 -15.91 2.93
C ARG A 11 -5.78 -14.99 2.44
N TYR A 12 -5.24 -15.23 1.24
CA TYR A 12 -4.24 -14.36 0.63
C TYR A 12 -4.79 -12.96 0.34
N LEU A 13 -6.03 -12.85 -0.18
CA LEU A 13 -6.68 -11.56 -0.40
C LEU A 13 -6.84 -10.77 0.90
N ILE A 14 -7.34 -11.42 1.97
CA ILE A 14 -7.50 -10.79 3.29
C ILE A 14 -6.13 -10.36 3.82
N PHE A 15 -5.10 -11.20 3.69
CA PHE A 15 -3.76 -10.87 4.13
C PHE A 15 -3.20 -9.64 3.41
N ILE A 16 -3.24 -9.62 2.07
CA ILE A 16 -2.75 -8.48 1.27
C ILE A 16 -3.51 -7.20 1.60
N ALA A 17 -4.84 -7.27 1.72
CA ALA A 17 -5.65 -6.12 2.07
C ALA A 17 -5.32 -5.60 3.48
N SER A 18 -5.21 -6.51 4.46
CA SER A 18 -4.84 -6.14 5.84
C SER A 18 -3.44 -5.51 5.92
N LEU A 19 -2.49 -6.01 5.13
CA LEU A 19 -1.14 -5.45 5.05
C LEU A 19 -1.16 -4.04 4.46
N ALA A 20 -1.88 -3.82 3.37
CA ALA A 20 -2.02 -2.48 2.76
C ALA A 20 -2.69 -1.48 3.72
N VAL A 21 -3.71 -1.92 4.46
CA VAL A 21 -4.38 -1.08 5.48
C VAL A 21 -3.42 -0.79 6.64
N LEU A 22 -2.68 -1.78 7.13
CA LEU A 22 -1.70 -1.58 8.21
C LEU A 22 -0.62 -0.58 7.83
N ILE A 23 -0.06 -0.68 6.62
CA ILE A 23 0.92 0.28 6.10
C ILE A 23 0.32 1.69 6.09
N THR A 24 -0.94 1.83 5.65
CA THR A 24 -1.65 3.11 5.62
C THR A 24 -1.87 3.70 7.01
N LEU A 25 -2.25 2.87 7.98
CA LEU A 25 -2.40 3.30 9.37
C LEU A 25 -1.07 3.75 9.99
N LEU A 26 0.02 3.01 9.73
CA LEU A 26 1.35 3.40 10.17
C LEU A 26 1.78 4.74 9.54
N HIS A 27 1.46 4.96 8.26
CA HIS A 27 1.66 6.23 7.58
C HIS A 27 0.93 7.38 8.27
N PHE A 28 -0.33 7.17 8.63
CA PHE A 28 -1.13 8.19 9.32
C PHE A 28 -0.63 8.48 10.75
N LEU A 29 -0.33 7.43 11.53
CA LEU A 29 -0.05 7.55 12.97
C LEU A 29 1.38 7.93 13.29
N VAL A 30 2.34 7.40 12.54
CA VAL A 30 3.77 7.48 12.87
C VAL A 30 4.46 8.49 11.97
N PHE A 31 4.25 8.36 10.66
CA PHE A 31 5.14 9.01 9.68
C PHE A 31 4.75 10.43 9.33
N ALA A 32 3.55 10.84 9.72
CA ALA A 32 3.09 12.21 9.70
C ALA A 32 4.11 13.24 10.25
N ASN A 33 4.84 12.86 11.31
CA ASN A 33 5.65 13.81 12.07
C ASN A 33 7.17 13.66 11.88
N TYR A 34 7.65 12.68 11.10
CA TYR A 34 9.07 12.24 11.15
C TYR A 34 9.75 11.97 9.78
N SER A 35 9.38 12.71 8.73
CA SER A 35 9.95 12.58 7.36
C SER A 35 11.49 12.36 7.32
N PRO A 36 12.00 11.51 6.41
CA PRO A 36 11.90 11.71 4.97
C PRO A 36 10.94 10.74 4.27
N LEU A 37 9.97 11.32 3.56
CA LEU A 37 8.84 10.76 2.81
C LEU A 37 9.14 9.59 1.84
N ILE A 38 10.40 9.27 1.54
CA ILE A 38 10.76 8.41 0.40
C ILE A 38 10.75 6.92 0.73
N VAL A 39 11.18 6.51 1.93
CA VAL A 39 11.37 5.08 2.24
C VAL A 39 10.04 4.34 2.46
N PHE A 40 8.98 5.06 2.83
CA PHE A 40 7.70 4.45 3.21
C PHE A 40 6.68 4.40 2.07
N GLU A 41 6.78 5.25 1.05
CA GLU A 41 6.06 5.04 -0.22
C GLU A 41 6.38 3.66 -0.81
N GLU A 42 7.64 3.22 -0.67
CA GLU A 42 8.07 1.93 -1.21
C GLU A 42 7.46 0.72 -0.48
N LEU A 43 6.99 0.87 0.77
CA LEU A 43 6.34 -0.25 1.47
C LEU A 43 5.05 -0.71 0.80
N TYR A 44 4.38 0.19 0.08
CA TYR A 44 3.20 -0.15 -0.71
C TYR A 44 3.52 -1.06 -1.90
N TYR A 45 4.79 -1.19 -2.31
CA TYR A 45 5.21 -2.20 -3.27
C TYR A 45 5.09 -3.62 -2.71
N VAL A 46 5.18 -3.81 -1.40
CA VAL A 46 5.06 -5.15 -0.79
C VAL A 46 3.68 -5.77 -1.09
N PRO A 47 2.54 -5.19 -0.67
CA PRO A 47 1.24 -5.78 -0.99
C PRO A 47 1.03 -5.90 -2.50
N LEU A 48 1.48 -4.93 -3.31
CA LEU A 48 1.38 -4.96 -4.77
C LEU A 48 2.09 -6.18 -5.38
N LEU A 49 3.33 -6.43 -4.96
CA LEU A 49 4.16 -7.52 -5.46
C LEU A 49 3.59 -8.87 -5.00
N LEU A 50 3.07 -8.96 -3.76
CA LEU A 50 2.36 -10.16 -3.30
C LEU A 50 1.09 -10.42 -4.13
N GLY A 51 0.31 -9.38 -4.45
CA GLY A 51 -0.84 -9.49 -5.36
C GLY A 51 -0.46 -10.02 -6.74
N ALA A 52 0.65 -9.53 -7.29
CA ALA A 52 1.22 -10.00 -8.55
C ALA A 52 1.72 -11.45 -8.49
N LEU A 53 2.41 -11.83 -7.42
CA LEU A 53 2.98 -13.16 -7.25
C LEU A 53 1.91 -14.25 -7.09
N TRP A 54 0.85 -13.99 -6.32
CA TRP A 54 -0.19 -15.00 -6.07
C TRP A 54 -1.29 -15.06 -7.12
N PHE A 55 -1.66 -13.94 -7.74
CA PHE A 55 -2.80 -13.89 -8.67
C PHE A 55 -2.44 -13.35 -10.07
N GLY A 56 -1.14 -13.21 -10.36
CA GLY A 56 -0.64 -12.70 -11.63
C GLY A 56 -1.07 -11.26 -11.89
N LEU A 57 -1.21 -10.92 -13.17
CA LEU A 57 -1.56 -9.56 -13.61
C LEU A 57 -2.88 -9.05 -13.01
N ARG A 58 -3.88 -9.93 -12.84
CA ARG A 58 -5.17 -9.55 -12.26
C ARG A 58 -5.04 -9.12 -10.80
N GLY A 59 -4.26 -9.85 -10.01
CA GLY A 59 -3.96 -9.46 -8.64
C GLY A 59 -3.17 -8.16 -8.57
N ALA A 60 -2.13 -8.04 -9.40
CA ALA A 60 -1.32 -6.83 -9.47
C ALA A 60 -2.19 -5.58 -9.71
N LEU A 61 -3.09 -5.63 -10.70
CA LEU A 61 -3.98 -4.51 -11.03
C LEU A 61 -4.95 -4.18 -9.90
N LEU A 62 -5.57 -5.19 -9.28
CA LEU A 62 -6.50 -4.97 -8.17
C LEU A 62 -5.79 -4.39 -6.95
N THR A 63 -4.61 -4.93 -6.61
CA THR A 63 -3.83 -4.41 -5.49
C THR A 63 -3.28 -3.02 -5.78
N TYR A 64 -2.89 -2.72 -7.01
CA TYR A 64 -2.49 -1.38 -7.43
C TYR A 64 -3.60 -0.35 -7.21
N VAL A 65 -4.84 -0.66 -7.64
CA VAL A 65 -5.99 0.21 -7.42
C VAL A 65 -6.24 0.40 -5.93
N LEU A 66 -6.24 -0.67 -5.14
CA LEU A 66 -6.44 -0.60 -3.69
C LEU A 66 -5.41 0.31 -3.01
N VAL A 67 -4.14 0.06 -3.29
CA VAL A 67 -3.01 0.82 -2.72
C VAL A 67 -3.07 2.29 -3.15
N SER A 68 -3.37 2.57 -4.42
CA SER A 68 -3.52 3.93 -4.92
C SER A 68 -4.62 4.70 -4.21
N LEU A 69 -5.77 4.04 -3.97
CA LEU A 69 -6.88 4.64 -3.22
C LEU A 69 -6.52 4.88 -1.74
N LEU A 70 -5.83 3.94 -1.11
CA LEU A 70 -5.36 4.09 0.28
C LEU A 70 -4.31 5.19 0.43
N TYR A 71 -3.49 5.39 -0.60
CA TYR A 71 -2.46 6.42 -0.62
C TYR A 71 -3.01 7.81 -0.99
N LEU A 72 -4.17 7.88 -1.65
CA LEU A 72 -4.76 9.13 -2.12
C LEU A 72 -4.87 10.27 -1.07
N PRO A 73 -5.23 10.03 0.20
CA PRO A 73 -5.32 11.09 1.20
C PRO A 73 -4.01 11.84 1.44
N PHE A 74 -2.85 11.22 1.17
CA PHE A 74 -1.54 11.84 1.37
C PHE A 74 -1.19 12.89 0.30
N PHE A 75 -1.88 12.91 -0.84
CA PHE A 75 -1.72 13.97 -1.84
C PHE A 75 -2.30 15.32 -1.39
N PHE A 76 -3.31 15.30 -0.52
CA PHE A 76 -4.07 16.50 -0.15
C PHE A 76 -3.68 17.09 1.20
N GLY A 77 -2.90 16.37 2.00
CA GLY A 77 -2.28 16.93 3.20
C GLY A 77 -0.95 17.62 2.87
N GLY A 78 -0.52 18.57 3.71
CA GLY A 78 0.78 19.25 3.61
C GLY A 78 2.01 18.34 3.77
N TRP A 79 1.87 17.03 3.57
CA TRP A 79 2.93 16.04 3.56
C TRP A 79 3.90 16.25 2.38
N SER A 80 3.41 16.82 1.28
CA SER A 80 4.22 17.10 0.07
C SER A 80 5.19 18.27 0.24
N THR A 81 5.02 19.13 1.25
CA THR A 81 5.98 20.21 1.51
C THR A 81 7.10 19.67 2.39
N SER A 82 8.03 18.94 1.78
CA SER A 82 9.31 18.65 2.40
C SER A 82 10.07 19.97 2.59
N SER A 83 10.70 20.19 3.74
CA SER A 83 11.49 21.41 4.02
C SER A 83 12.64 21.64 3.03
N LEU A 84 13.00 20.61 2.25
CA LEU A 84 13.96 20.68 1.15
C LEU A 84 13.41 21.42 -0.08
N ALA A 85 12.10 21.40 -0.32
CA ALA A 85 11.47 22.12 -1.43
C ALA A 85 11.43 23.64 -1.23
N VAL A 86 11.74 24.13 -0.03
CA VAL A 86 11.84 25.56 0.30
C VAL A 86 13.30 26.05 0.20
N ALA A 87 14.26 25.13 0.09
CA ALA A 87 15.69 25.43 0.03
C ALA A 87 16.26 25.51 -1.41
N ASP A 88 15.44 25.20 -2.43
CA ASP A 88 15.72 25.36 -3.86
C ASP A 88 14.98 26.57 -4.44
#